data_AF-A0A9P0MFT6-F1
#
_entry.id   AF-A0A9P0MFT6-F1
#
_cell.length_a   1.000
_cell.length_b   1.000
_cell.length_c   1.000
_cell.angle_alpha   90.00
_cell.angle_beta   90.00
_cell.angle_gamma   90.00
#
_symmetry.space_group_name_H-M   'P 1'
#
loop_
_entity.id
_entity.type
_entity.pdbx_description
1 polymer ?
#
loop_
_entity_poly.entity_id
_entity_poly.type
_entity_poly.pdbx_seq_one_letter_code
_entity_poly.pdbx_strand_id
1 'polypeptide(L)'
;MLPTRIFVVSALAVLAEVIQCDVFDKYCGLGCNDEVHTVCLRRNQSCGPDPECGAEFRKVKFSEPEKKFILDIHNHLRNYVANGIERRGTGQPPASNINALTYNEELEFIAQCWVNRCRRELAHDKCRKTCKYRRL
;
A
#
# COMPACT_ATOMS: atom_id res chain seq x y z
N MET A 1 -31.01 -51.38 -23.21
CA MET A 1 -30.09 -50.37 -23.79
C MET A 1 -29.99 -49.22 -22.80
N LEU A 2 -28.85 -49.09 -22.12
CA LEU A 2 -28.46 -47.86 -21.43
C LEU A 2 -27.90 -46.89 -22.49
N PRO A 3 -28.00 -45.56 -22.30
CA PRO A 3 -26.88 -44.91 -21.64
C PRO A 3 -27.28 -43.90 -20.54
N THR A 4 -26.57 -44.06 -19.44
CA THR A 4 -26.13 -43.10 -18.42
C THR A 4 -26.08 -41.63 -18.86
N ARG A 5 -26.70 -40.75 -18.07
CA ARG A 5 -26.31 -39.33 -17.96
C ARG A 5 -26.19 -38.90 -16.50
N ILE A 6 -24.96 -39.08 -16.02
CA ILE A 6 -24.15 -38.22 -15.14
C ILE A 6 -24.93 -37.19 -14.29
N PHE A 7 -24.89 -37.41 -12.97
CA PHE A 7 -25.16 -36.42 -11.94
C PHE A 7 -24.03 -35.38 -11.92
N VAL A 8 -24.37 -34.09 -12.03
CA VAL A 8 -23.50 -33.02 -11.52
C VAL A 8 -24.24 -32.38 -10.35
N VAL A 9 -23.85 -32.78 -9.15
CA VAL A 9 -24.30 -32.17 -7.90
C VAL A 9 -23.85 -30.72 -7.93
N SER A 10 -24.82 -29.80 -7.98
CA SER A 10 -24.59 -28.36 -7.86
C SER A 10 -23.96 -28.08 -6.49
N ALA A 11 -22.67 -27.78 -6.48
CA ALA A 11 -21.95 -27.40 -5.29
C ALA A 11 -22.59 -26.14 -4.69
N LEU A 12 -23.08 -26.27 -3.47
CA LEU A 12 -23.57 -25.19 -2.63
C LEU A 12 -22.53 -24.06 -2.59
N ALA A 13 -23.00 -22.87 -2.95
CA ALA A 13 -22.26 -21.64 -2.85
C ALA A 13 -21.83 -21.43 -1.39
N VAL A 14 -20.53 -21.59 -1.12
CA VAL A 14 -19.91 -20.98 0.05
C VAL A 14 -19.74 -19.50 -0.29
N LEU A 15 -20.80 -18.72 -0.10
CA LEU A 15 -20.72 -17.26 -0.04
C LEU A 15 -20.06 -16.90 1.28
N ALA A 16 -18.76 -17.19 1.40
CA ALA A 16 -17.94 -16.37 2.27
C ALA A 16 -17.97 -14.98 1.65
N GLU A 17 -18.41 -13.98 2.43
CA GLU A 17 -18.18 -12.57 2.11
C GLU A 17 -16.67 -12.32 2.17
N VAL A 18 -15.95 -12.81 1.17
CA VAL A 18 -14.64 -12.28 0.83
C VAL A 18 -14.96 -10.85 0.43
N ILE A 19 -14.50 -9.88 1.23
CA ILE A 19 -14.54 -8.48 0.80
C ILE A 19 -13.66 -8.41 -0.43
N GLN A 20 -14.28 -8.59 -1.59
CA GLN A 20 -13.60 -8.74 -2.86
C GLN A 20 -13.08 -7.38 -3.25
N CYS A 21 -11.79 -7.19 -3.07
CA CYS A 21 -11.07 -6.06 -3.62
C CYS A 21 -10.74 -6.23 -5.11
N ASP A 22 -11.57 -7.00 -5.80
CA ASP A 22 -11.51 -7.29 -7.24
C ASP A 22 -12.49 -6.41 -8.03
N VAL A 23 -12.93 -5.28 -7.45
CA VAL A 23 -13.84 -4.36 -8.13
C VAL A 23 -13.05 -3.50 -9.12
N PHE A 24 -13.63 -3.30 -10.31
CA PHE A 24 -13.24 -2.23 -11.22
C PHE A 24 -13.20 -0.90 -10.43
N ASP A 25 -12.05 -0.22 -10.42
CA ASP A 25 -11.80 0.97 -9.60
C ASP A 25 -11.70 0.71 -8.07
N LYS A 26 -11.04 -0.40 -7.69
CA LYS A 26 -10.71 -0.81 -6.30
C LYS A 26 -10.44 0.35 -5.35
N TYR A 27 -9.61 1.31 -5.76
CA TYR A 27 -9.22 2.43 -4.89
C TYR A 27 -10.32 3.47 -4.69
N CYS A 28 -11.26 3.64 -5.64
CA CYS A 28 -12.41 4.51 -5.44
C CYS A 28 -13.41 3.95 -4.42
N GLY A 29 -13.44 2.64 -4.23
CA GLY A 29 -14.16 2.00 -3.13
C GLY A 29 -13.43 2.06 -1.77
N LEU A 30 -12.20 2.57 -1.71
CA LEU A 30 -11.36 2.61 -0.50
C LEU A 30 -11.17 4.03 0.05
N GLY A 31 -12.24 4.83 0.05
CA GLY A 31 -12.25 6.14 0.70
C GLY A 31 -11.95 6.08 2.21
N CYS A 32 -11.56 7.23 2.77
CA CYS A 32 -11.25 7.40 4.18
C CYS A 32 -12.25 8.39 4.78
N ASN A 33 -13.36 7.88 5.34
CA ASN A 33 -14.51 8.73 5.70
C ASN A 33 -14.96 9.51 4.46
N ASP A 34 -14.98 10.84 4.52
CA ASP A 34 -15.37 11.72 3.42
C ASP A 34 -14.23 12.00 2.41
N GLU A 35 -13.05 11.43 2.62
CA GLU A 35 -11.88 11.67 1.77
C GLU A 35 -11.73 10.61 0.67
N VAL A 36 -11.50 11.07 -0.56
CA VAL A 36 -11.28 10.19 -1.71
C VAL A 36 -9.85 9.67 -1.71
N HIS A 37 -9.68 8.38 -2.02
CA HIS A 37 -8.37 7.74 -2.09
C HIS A 37 -7.43 8.39 -3.11
N THR A 38 -6.13 8.51 -2.78
CA THR A 38 -5.10 9.14 -3.64
C THR A 38 -5.11 8.60 -5.07
N VAL A 39 -5.14 7.27 -5.23
CA VAL A 39 -5.18 6.65 -6.56
C VAL A 39 -6.49 6.93 -7.28
N CYS A 40 -7.62 6.92 -6.58
CA CYS A 40 -8.93 7.21 -7.15
C CYS A 40 -9.02 8.65 -7.69
N LEU A 41 -8.57 9.62 -6.88
CA LEU A 41 -8.48 11.03 -7.27
C LEU A 41 -7.69 11.24 -8.57
N ARG A 42 -6.76 10.31 -8.86
CA ARG A 42 -5.83 10.37 -9.98
C ARG A 42 -6.06 9.34 -11.06
N ARG A 43 -7.23 8.68 -11.07
CA ARG A 43 -7.52 7.58 -12.01
C ARG A 43 -7.41 8.01 -13.48
N ASN A 44 -7.83 9.23 -13.79
CA ASN A 44 -7.79 9.79 -15.15
C ASN A 44 -6.37 10.12 -15.63
N GLN A 45 -5.43 10.28 -14.70
CA GLN A 45 -4.01 10.48 -15.00
C GLN A 45 -3.22 9.17 -14.90
N SER A 46 -3.86 8.05 -14.53
CA SER A 46 -3.20 6.77 -14.25
C SER A 46 -2.00 6.91 -13.31
N CYS A 47 -2.11 7.81 -12.32
CA CYS A 47 -1.00 8.17 -11.42
C CYS A 47 0.29 8.66 -12.13
N GLY A 48 0.20 9.19 -13.35
CA GLY A 48 1.29 9.88 -14.05
C GLY A 48 1.65 11.23 -13.41
N PRO A 49 2.65 11.96 -13.94
CA PRO A 49 3.02 13.26 -13.42
C PRO A 49 1.88 14.27 -13.53
N ASP A 50 1.69 15.06 -12.48
CA ASP A 50 0.85 16.26 -12.51
C ASP A 50 1.57 17.37 -13.29
N PRO A 51 0.86 18.27 -14.00
CA PRO A 51 1.47 19.44 -14.64
C PRO A 51 2.40 20.26 -13.73
N GLU A 52 2.15 20.28 -12.41
CA GLU A 52 3.01 20.93 -11.42
C GLU A 52 4.45 20.38 -11.39
N CYS A 53 4.69 19.15 -11.86
CA CYS A 53 6.00 18.51 -11.88
C CYS A 53 7.01 19.14 -12.86
N GLY A 54 6.53 19.88 -13.87
CA GLY A 54 7.38 20.49 -14.90
C GLY A 54 7.97 19.48 -15.91
N ALA A 55 8.70 20.02 -16.89
CA ALA A 55 9.22 19.25 -18.03
C ALA A 55 10.33 18.24 -17.66
N GLU A 56 11.06 18.50 -16.59
CA GLU A 56 12.16 17.65 -16.13
C GLU A 56 11.71 16.47 -15.27
N PHE A 57 10.40 16.24 -15.14
CA PHE A 57 9.89 15.12 -14.38
C PHE A 57 10.50 13.79 -14.85
N ARG A 58 10.98 13.00 -13.88
CA ARG A 58 11.39 11.62 -14.06
C ARG A 58 10.74 10.80 -12.96
N LYS A 59 10.01 9.75 -13.36
CA LYS A 59 9.47 8.79 -12.40
C LYS A 59 10.65 8.06 -11.76
N VAL A 60 10.82 8.24 -10.46
CA VAL A 60 11.75 7.45 -9.66
C VAL A 60 11.24 6.02 -9.62
N LYS A 61 12.09 5.06 -9.98
CA LYS A 61 11.80 3.63 -9.86
C LYS A 61 12.91 3.02 -9.01
N PHE A 62 12.54 2.33 -7.94
CA PHE A 62 13.51 1.61 -7.13
C PHE A 62 13.79 0.25 -7.76
N SER A 63 15.07 -0.04 -7.95
CA SER A 63 15.57 -1.39 -8.22
C SER A 63 15.42 -2.29 -6.99
N GLU A 64 15.45 -3.61 -7.17
CA GLU A 64 15.36 -4.55 -6.05
C GLU A 64 16.45 -4.32 -4.96
N PRO A 65 17.72 -4.02 -5.30
CA PRO A 65 18.72 -3.63 -4.30
C PRO A 65 18.34 -2.36 -3.52
N GLU A 66 17.75 -1.36 -4.17
CA GLU A 66 17.33 -0.11 -3.50
C GLU A 66 16.12 -0.34 -2.59
N LYS A 67 15.12 -1.10 -3.04
CA LYS A 67 13.98 -1.52 -2.21
C LYS A 67 14.47 -2.27 -0.97
N LYS A 68 15.42 -3.20 -1.15
CA LYS A 68 16.06 -3.94 -0.07
C LYS A 68 16.82 -3.02 0.88
N PHE A 69 17.59 -2.07 0.36
CA PHE A 69 18.32 -1.11 1.18
C PHE A 69 17.39 -0.27 2.07
N ILE A 70 16.29 0.24 1.51
CA ILE A 70 15.26 0.97 2.27
C ILE A 70 14.71 0.09 3.39
N LEU A 71 14.35 -1.16 3.07
CA LEU A 71 13.81 -2.11 4.04
C LEU A 71 14.82 -2.42 5.16
N ASP A 72 16.07 -2.69 4.80
CA ASP A 72 17.14 -3.06 5.72
C ASP A 72 17.44 -1.91 6.70
N ILE A 73 17.48 -0.66 6.23
CA ILE A 73 17.66 0.50 7.11
C ILE A 73 16.51 0.63 8.11
N HIS A 74 15.25 0.51 7.66
CA HIS A 74 14.11 0.60 8.57
C HIS A 74 14.16 -0.51 9.62
N ASN A 75 14.49 -1.74 9.22
CA ASN A 75 14.58 -2.87 10.13
C ASN A 75 15.76 -2.76 11.10
N HIS A 76 16.91 -2.23 10.64
CA HIS A 76 18.05 -1.93 11.50
C HIS A 76 17.69 -0.91 12.57
N LEU A 77 17.06 0.21 12.19
CA LEU A 77 16.65 1.25 13.14
C LEU A 77 15.56 0.76 14.11
N ARG A 78 14.60 -0.02 13.62
CA ARG A 78 13.58 -0.65 14.47
C ARG A 78 14.20 -1.60 15.50
N ASN A 79 15.18 -2.40 15.09
CA ASN A 79 15.93 -3.27 16.00
C ASN A 79 16.77 -2.47 17.01
N TYR A 80 17.39 -1.37 16.57
CA TYR A 80 18.15 -0.47 17.44
C TYR A 80 17.29 0.13 18.56
N VAL A 81 16.06 0.56 18.22
CA VAL A 81 15.06 1.02 19.21
C VAL A 81 14.58 -0.14 20.09
N ALA A 82 14.26 -1.30 19.50
CA ALA A 82 13.77 -2.47 20.24
C ALA A 82 14.73 -2.94 21.35
N ASN A 83 16.04 -2.86 21.10
CA ASN A 83 17.07 -3.20 22.08
C ASN A 83 17.35 -2.08 23.11
N GLY A 84 16.63 -0.95 23.06
CA GLY A 84 16.82 0.16 23.99
C GLY A 84 18.17 0.89 23.83
N ILE A 85 18.75 0.84 22.63
CA ILE A 85 20.07 1.42 22.34
C ILE A 85 19.94 2.92 21.98
N GLU A 86 18.79 3.35 21.47
CA GLU A 86 18.52 4.74 21.11
C GLU A 86 18.52 5.67 22.33
N ARG A 87 19.54 6.53 22.42
CA ARG A 87 19.77 7.45 23.55
C ARG A 87 19.36 8.90 23.29
N ARG A 88 19.02 9.28 22.06
CA ARG A 88 18.62 10.66 21.75
C ARG A 88 17.33 11.04 22.49
N GLY A 89 17.18 12.32 22.82
CA GLY A 89 16.06 12.81 23.63
C GLY A 89 16.15 12.30 25.06
N THR A 90 15.05 11.76 25.60
CA THR A 90 15.00 11.11 26.92
C THR A 90 15.45 9.64 26.89
N GLY A 91 15.98 9.17 25.75
CA GLY A 91 16.16 7.75 25.45
C GLY A 91 14.84 7.06 25.12
N GLN A 92 14.91 6.03 24.28
CA GLN A 92 13.77 5.17 23.96
C GLN A 92 13.85 3.87 24.76
N PRO A 93 12.76 3.44 25.43
CA PRO A 93 12.76 2.18 26.15
C PRO A 93 12.86 0.98 25.19
N PRO A 94 13.43 -0.15 25.62
CA PRO A 94 13.38 -1.38 24.84
C PRO A 94 11.94 -1.86 24.65
N ALA A 95 11.69 -2.59 23.57
CA ALA A 95 10.36 -3.09 23.22
C ALA A 95 10.44 -4.51 22.66
N SER A 96 9.57 -5.39 23.16
CA SER A 96 9.57 -6.83 22.82
C SER A 96 8.71 -7.20 21.60
N ASN A 97 7.88 -6.29 21.10
CA ASN A 97 6.95 -6.54 19.97
C ASN A 97 7.17 -5.58 18.79
N ILE A 98 8.43 -5.31 18.46
CA ILE A 98 8.80 -4.56 17.24
C ILE A 98 9.16 -5.56 16.14
N ASN A 99 8.18 -5.91 15.32
CA ASN A 99 8.38 -6.84 14.22
C ASN A 99 9.17 -6.21 13.07
N ALA A 100 9.94 -7.04 12.36
CA ALA A 100 10.57 -6.65 11.11
C ALA A 100 9.50 -6.31 10.07
N LEU A 101 9.71 -5.22 9.34
CA LEU A 101 8.92 -4.86 8.19
C LEU A 101 9.22 -5.79 7.02
N THR A 102 8.23 -5.94 6.14
CA THR A 102 8.37 -6.51 4.81
C THR A 102 8.01 -5.46 3.78
N TYR A 103 8.63 -5.54 2.60
CA TYR A 103 8.32 -4.63 1.51
C TYR A 103 6.94 -4.95 0.91
N ASN A 104 6.19 -3.93 0.51
CA ASN A 104 4.86 -4.09 -0.08
C ASN A 104 4.72 -3.20 -1.32
N GLU A 105 4.57 -3.82 -2.49
CA GLU A 105 4.52 -3.12 -3.76
C GLU A 105 3.22 -2.33 -3.98
N GLU A 106 2.12 -2.71 -3.32
CA GLU A 106 0.87 -1.94 -3.35
C GLU A 106 1.06 -0.60 -2.63
N LEU A 107 1.72 -0.60 -1.47
CA LEU A 107 2.07 0.64 -0.74
C LEU A 107 3.07 1.50 -1.53
N GLU A 108 4.05 0.89 -2.20
CA GLU A 108 4.95 1.62 -3.12
C GLU A 108 4.16 2.30 -4.24
N PHE A 109 3.23 1.58 -4.89
CA PHE A 109 2.43 2.13 -5.96
C PHE A 109 1.59 3.34 -5.50
N ILE A 110 0.95 3.25 -4.34
CA ILE A 110 0.15 4.36 -3.77
C ILE A 110 1.06 5.54 -3.42
N ALA A 111 2.22 5.28 -2.79
CA ALA A 111 3.20 6.31 -2.48
C ALA A 111 3.70 7.01 -3.76
N GLN A 112 4.04 6.25 -4.80
CA GLN A 112 4.45 6.81 -6.08
C GLN A 112 3.34 7.64 -6.73
N CYS A 113 2.08 7.19 -6.61
CA CYS A 113 0.92 7.96 -7.06
C CYS A 113 0.78 9.28 -6.31
N TRP A 114 1.13 9.34 -5.02
CA TRP A 114 1.17 10.59 -4.27
C TRP A 114 2.31 11.51 -4.74
N VAL A 115 3.56 11.02 -4.78
CA VAL A 115 4.72 11.88 -5.09
C VAL A 115 4.67 12.44 -6.51
N ASN A 116 4.04 11.73 -7.44
CA ASN A 116 3.81 12.22 -8.81
C ASN A 116 2.88 13.45 -8.87
N ARG A 117 2.38 13.97 -7.74
CA ARG A 117 1.65 15.26 -7.71
C ARG A 117 2.61 16.43 -7.74
N CYS A 118 3.85 16.23 -7.30
CA CYS A 118 4.87 17.28 -7.18
C CYS A 118 4.37 18.54 -6.46
N ARG A 119 3.48 18.37 -5.48
CA ARG A 119 2.95 19.46 -4.67
C ARG A 119 4.15 20.16 -4.01
N ARG A 120 4.23 21.47 -4.18
CA ARG A 120 5.28 22.28 -3.55
C ARG A 120 5.15 22.29 -2.04
N GLU A 121 3.94 22.13 -1.54
CA GLU A 121 3.66 21.94 -0.12
C GLU A 121 3.95 20.49 0.27
N LEU A 122 4.79 20.31 1.31
CA LEU A 122 5.06 19.01 1.91
C LEU A 122 3.88 18.55 2.77
N ALA A 123 2.75 18.27 2.11
CA ALA A 123 1.54 17.76 2.73
C ALA A 123 1.44 16.23 2.58
N HIS A 124 0.70 15.62 3.49
CA HIS A 124 0.26 14.23 3.35
C HIS A 124 -0.97 14.15 2.45
N ASP A 125 -1.11 13.05 1.70
CA ASP A 125 -2.40 12.67 1.15
C ASP A 125 -3.45 12.47 2.24
N LYS A 126 -4.72 12.62 1.85
CA LYS A 126 -5.85 12.45 2.76
C LYS A 126 -6.22 10.97 2.97
N CYS A 127 -6.01 10.12 1.97
CA CYS A 127 -6.41 8.72 2.03
C CYS A 127 -5.54 7.78 1.18
N ARG A 128 -4.97 6.75 1.82
CA ARG A 128 -3.98 5.82 1.22
C ARG A 128 -4.17 4.36 1.63
N LYS A 129 -5.38 4.00 2.05
CA LYS A 129 -5.71 2.67 2.57
C LYS A 129 -5.59 1.61 1.49
N THR A 130 -5.16 0.43 1.90
CA THR A 130 -5.33 -0.78 1.08
C THR A 130 -6.42 -1.65 1.68
N CYS A 131 -6.84 -2.66 0.93
CA CYS A 131 -7.78 -3.65 1.43
C CYS A 131 -7.28 -4.43 2.64
N LYS A 132 -5.96 -4.68 2.67
CA LYS A 132 -5.28 -5.33 3.78
C LYS A 132 -5.01 -4.34 4.93
N TYR A 133 -4.68 -3.10 4.61
CA TYR A 133 -4.26 -2.07 5.57
C TYR A 133 -5.29 -0.92 5.62
N ARG A 134 -6.43 -1.17 6.27
CA ARG A 134 -7.59 -0.24 6.33
C ARG A 134 -7.52 0.87 7.38
N ARG A 135 -6.51 0.84 8.25
CA ARG A 135 -6.31 1.84 9.32
C ARG A 135 -5.21 2.85 9.00
N LEU A 136 -4.78 2.91 7.73
CA LEU A 136 -3.85 3.93 7.20
C LEU A 136 -4.54 5.27 6.94
#